data_AF-A0A7S0PSW0-F1
#
_entry.id   AF-A0A7S0PSW0-F1
#
_cell.length_a   1.000
_cell.length_b   1.000
_cell.length_c   1.000
_cell.angle_alpha   90.00
_cell.angle_beta   90.00
_cell.angle_gamma   90.00
#
_symmetry.space_group_name_H-M   'P 1'
#
loop_
_entity.id
_entity.type
_entity.pdbx_description
1 polymer ?
#
loop_
_entity_poly.entity_id
_entity_poly.type
_entity_poly.pdbx_seq_one_letter_code
_entity_poly.pdbx_strand_id
1 'polypeptide(L)'
;PRAGLGCDPKPGLSTVGPDDGLQIKTGAASPLLPPLLLLLMVLCLLDGARRCHFLRARALASTMGKKWLPLESNPEVMADFAHALGLPTEIGFHDIFGFEPDLLAMVPQPTHAILLLFPITEASEKARLEHASTRNDDDAASDLVSPGVWFTRQTIDRKS
;
A
#
# COMPACT_ATOMS: atom_id res chain seq x y z
N PRO A 1 -35.78 30.14 -13.48
CA PRO A 1 -37.21 29.76 -13.42
C PRO A 1 -37.50 28.54 -14.30
N ARG A 2 -37.82 27.36 -13.68
CA ARG A 2 -38.22 26.07 -14.31
C ARG A 2 -37.26 25.48 -15.37
N ALA A 3 -37.03 24.17 -15.49
CA ALA A 3 -37.26 22.98 -14.68
C ALA A 3 -36.19 21.94 -15.13
N GLY A 4 -35.88 20.82 -14.47
CA GLY A 4 -36.55 20.12 -13.38
C GLY A 4 -36.90 18.70 -13.81
N LEU A 5 -35.89 17.82 -13.91
CA LEU A 5 -36.07 16.38 -14.18
C LEU A 5 -36.08 15.61 -12.86
N GLY A 6 -37.23 15.00 -12.52
CA GLY A 6 -37.37 14.11 -11.36
C GLY A 6 -37.17 12.65 -11.73
N CYS A 7 -36.80 11.84 -10.74
CA CYS A 7 -36.85 10.38 -10.81
C CYS A 7 -37.82 9.87 -9.75
N ASP A 8 -38.96 9.31 -10.15
CA ASP A 8 -39.98 8.76 -9.25
C ASP A 8 -39.94 7.22 -9.20
N PRO A 9 -40.15 6.59 -8.01
CA PRO A 9 -40.15 5.13 -7.86
C PRO A 9 -41.54 4.49 -7.69
N LYS A 10 -41.72 3.29 -8.25
CA LYS A 10 -42.56 2.15 -7.78
C LYS A 10 -44.11 2.29 -7.55
N PRO A 11 -44.89 1.28 -7.98
CA PRO A 11 -45.99 0.65 -7.20
C PRO A 11 -45.47 -0.58 -6.39
N GLY A 12 -46.20 -1.33 -5.57
CA GLY A 12 -47.59 -1.30 -5.05
C GLY A 12 -47.87 -2.67 -4.36
N LEU A 13 -48.60 -2.92 -3.24
CA LEU A 13 -49.61 -2.20 -2.41
C LEU A 13 -51.08 -2.64 -2.69
N SER A 14 -51.90 -3.21 -1.78
CA SER A 14 -51.67 -4.01 -0.54
C SER A 14 -53.01 -4.54 0.08
N THR A 15 -53.05 -5.77 0.61
CA THR A 15 -54.15 -6.33 1.46
C THR A 15 -53.53 -7.31 2.48
N VAL A 16 -53.65 -7.17 3.82
CA VAL A 16 -54.79 -7.21 4.79
C VAL A 16 -55.02 -8.63 5.38
N GLY A 17 -55.14 -8.72 6.72
CA GLY A 17 -55.33 -9.96 7.53
C GLY A 17 -56.80 -10.21 7.93
N PRO A 18 -57.15 -10.74 9.15
CA PRO A 18 -56.33 -10.93 10.36
C PRO A 18 -56.53 -12.27 11.14
N ASP A 19 -55.98 -12.34 12.36
CA ASP A 19 -56.34 -13.14 13.57
C ASP A 19 -56.57 -14.67 13.53
N ASP A 20 -55.74 -15.42 14.30
CA ASP A 20 -56.24 -16.41 15.30
C ASP A 20 -55.16 -16.93 16.30
N GLY A 21 -55.59 -17.46 17.45
CA GLY A 21 -54.93 -18.62 18.10
C GLY A 21 -53.66 -18.51 18.99
N LEU A 22 -53.70 -17.80 20.12
CA LEU A 22 -52.67 -17.89 21.19
C LEU A 22 -52.68 -19.25 21.93
N GLN A 23 -51.51 -19.89 22.13
CA GLN A 23 -51.18 -20.62 23.38
C GLN A 23 -49.67 -20.75 23.67
N ILE A 24 -49.32 -20.92 24.95
CA ILE A 24 -47.95 -21.02 25.50
C ILE A 24 -47.93 -22.13 26.56
N LYS A 25 -46.88 -23.00 26.63
CA LYS A 25 -46.27 -23.48 27.91
C LYS A 25 -45.08 -24.47 27.82
N THR A 26 -44.03 -24.14 28.59
CA THR A 26 -43.10 -24.99 29.39
C THR A 26 -42.19 -26.05 28.74
N GLY A 27 -40.95 -26.12 29.23
CA GLY A 27 -39.94 -27.16 28.96
C GLY A 27 -38.52 -26.59 28.84
N ALA A 28 -37.93 -26.03 29.90
CA ALA A 28 -37.12 -26.72 30.93
C ALA A 28 -35.62 -26.77 30.58
N ALA A 29 -34.73 -26.64 31.58
CA ALA A 29 -33.31 -26.31 31.38
C ALA A 29 -32.35 -27.49 31.58
N SER A 30 -31.21 -27.46 30.88
CA SER A 30 -29.96 -28.11 31.29
C SER A 30 -28.75 -27.54 30.52
N PRO A 31 -27.73 -26.98 31.19
CA PRO A 31 -26.48 -26.56 30.56
C PRO A 31 -25.44 -27.70 30.61
N LEU A 32 -24.80 -28.03 29.49
CA LEU A 32 -23.68 -28.98 29.44
C LEU A 32 -22.42 -28.33 28.83
N LEU A 33 -21.84 -27.39 29.56
CA LEU A 33 -20.51 -26.85 29.25
C LEU A 33 -19.45 -27.88 29.73
N PRO A 34 -18.52 -28.33 28.87
CA PRO A 34 -17.64 -29.45 29.22
C PRO A 34 -16.61 -29.07 30.30
N PRO A 35 -16.32 -29.96 31.28
CA PRO A 35 -15.53 -29.63 32.46
C PRO A 35 -14.06 -29.25 32.17
N LEU A 36 -13.52 -29.60 30.99
CA LEU A 36 -12.18 -29.14 30.57
C LEU A 36 -12.08 -27.61 30.48
N LEU A 37 -13.15 -26.90 30.08
CA LEU A 37 -13.08 -25.45 29.91
C LEU A 37 -12.98 -24.73 31.27
N LEU A 38 -13.65 -25.26 32.29
CA LEU A 38 -13.54 -24.77 33.67
C LEU A 38 -12.15 -25.07 34.24
N LEU A 39 -11.60 -26.26 33.97
CA LEU A 39 -10.23 -26.61 34.38
C LEU A 39 -9.18 -25.69 33.75
N LEU A 40 -9.33 -25.35 32.46
CA LEU A 40 -8.42 -24.42 31.76
C LEU A 40 -8.48 -23.01 32.37
N MET A 41 -9.67 -22.49 32.67
CA MET A 41 -9.86 -21.19 33.33
C MET A 41 -9.27 -21.19 34.75
N VAL A 42 -9.45 -22.28 35.51
CA VAL A 42 -8.90 -22.42 36.86
C VAL A 42 -7.37 -22.50 36.85
N LEU A 43 -6.76 -23.15 35.85
CA LEU A 43 -5.30 -23.12 35.68
C LEU A 43 -4.78 -21.70 35.37
N CYS A 44 -5.43 -20.96 34.48
CA CYS A 44 -5.08 -19.56 34.19
C CYS A 44 -5.23 -18.63 35.41
N LEU A 45 -6.16 -18.91 36.33
CA LEU A 45 -6.34 -18.13 37.56
C LEU A 45 -5.39 -18.56 38.70
N LEU A 46 -4.98 -19.83 38.75
CA LEU A 46 -4.04 -20.34 39.75
C LEU A 46 -2.57 -20.01 39.44
N ASP A 47 -2.20 -19.76 38.18
CA ASP A 47 -0.87 -19.21 37.83
C ASP A 47 -0.79 -17.68 38.01
N GLY A 48 -1.78 -17.05 38.66
CA GLY A 48 -1.87 -15.61 38.92
C GLY A 48 -0.74 -14.99 39.76
N ALA A 49 0.31 -15.74 40.11
CA ALA A 49 1.49 -15.24 40.80
C ALA A 49 2.77 -16.08 40.56
N ARG A 50 3.31 -16.13 39.33
CA ARG A 50 4.75 -16.39 39.14
C ARG A 50 5.34 -15.90 37.80
N ARG A 51 6.43 -15.12 37.89
CA ARG A 51 7.37 -14.75 36.81
C ARG A 51 6.96 -13.67 35.78
N CYS A 52 6.11 -12.72 36.16
CA CYS A 52 6.13 -11.36 35.56
C CYS A 52 7.40 -10.58 35.96
N HIS A 53 8.59 -11.18 35.81
CA HIS A 53 9.86 -10.63 36.28
C HIS A 53 11.12 -11.23 35.61
N PHE A 54 11.04 -11.59 34.32
CA PHE A 54 12.24 -11.85 33.52
C PHE A 54 12.21 -11.07 32.21
N LEU A 55 13.31 -10.38 31.93
CA LEU A 55 13.50 -9.39 30.88
C LEU A 55 12.26 -8.52 30.58
N ARG A 56 12.20 -7.37 31.28
CA ARG A 56 11.79 -6.11 30.66
C ARG A 56 12.80 -5.75 29.56
N ALA A 57 12.81 -6.54 28.48
CA ALA A 57 13.51 -6.25 27.24
C ALA A 57 12.82 -5.03 26.63
N ARG A 58 13.18 -3.85 27.16
CA ARG A 58 13.07 -2.59 26.45
C ARG A 58 13.91 -2.81 25.19
N ALA A 59 13.24 -3.20 24.11
CA ALA A 59 13.84 -3.22 22.81
C ALA A 59 14.31 -1.79 22.54
N LEU A 60 15.61 -1.59 22.73
CA LEU A 60 16.40 -0.81 21.81
C LEU A 60 16.32 -1.55 20.47
N ALA A 61 15.13 -1.50 19.86
CA ALA A 61 14.94 -1.77 18.45
C ALA A 61 15.84 -0.75 17.78
N SER A 62 17.05 -1.21 17.43
CA SER A 62 18.10 -0.33 16.98
C SER A 62 17.57 0.50 15.83
N THR A 63 17.72 1.81 15.89
CA THR A 63 17.47 2.70 14.75
C THR A 63 18.61 2.58 13.73
N MET A 64 19.05 1.34 13.46
CA MET A 64 19.28 0.90 12.09
C MET A 64 18.03 1.29 11.31
N GLY A 65 18.11 2.43 10.61
CA GLY A 65 17.13 2.79 9.60
C GLY A 65 16.90 1.61 8.65
N LYS A 66 15.69 1.44 8.13
CA LYS A 66 15.30 0.29 7.31
C LYS A 66 16.07 0.28 5.99
N LYS A 67 17.33 -0.17 6.00
CA LYS A 67 18.20 -0.14 4.81
C LYS A 67 17.75 -1.20 3.80
N TRP A 68 17.32 -0.76 2.63
CA TRP A 68 16.89 -1.64 1.55
C TRP A 68 18.09 -2.05 0.70
N LEU A 69 18.06 -3.25 0.11
CA LEU A 69 19.10 -3.67 -0.84
C LEU A 69 19.03 -2.80 -2.12
N PRO A 70 20.14 -2.69 -2.88
CA PRO A 70 20.06 -2.18 -4.25
C PRO A 70 19.06 -3.04 -5.05
N LEU A 71 18.26 -2.40 -5.91
CA LEU A 71 17.63 -3.09 -7.03
C LEU A 71 18.68 -3.24 -8.15
N GLU A 72 18.71 -4.38 -8.80
CA GLU A 72 19.55 -4.62 -9.98
C GLU A 72 18.97 -3.90 -11.20
N SER A 73 19.81 -3.24 -12.00
CA SER A 73 19.40 -2.60 -13.25
C SER A 73 19.37 -3.64 -14.38
N ASN A 74 18.44 -4.58 -14.27
CA ASN A 74 18.26 -5.72 -15.16
C ASN A 74 16.77 -5.80 -15.53
N PRO A 75 16.39 -5.81 -16.82
CA PRO A 75 15.00 -5.73 -17.24
C PRO A 75 14.13 -6.89 -16.72
N GLU A 76 14.68 -8.09 -16.55
CA GLU A 76 13.94 -9.25 -16.02
C GLU A 76 13.58 -9.02 -14.54
N VAL A 77 14.57 -8.67 -13.72
CA VAL A 77 14.41 -8.38 -12.28
C VAL A 77 13.46 -7.19 -12.05
N MET A 78 13.51 -6.19 -12.93
CA MET A 78 12.63 -5.01 -12.86
C MET A 78 11.20 -5.32 -13.31
N ALA A 79 11.01 -6.18 -14.31
CA ALA A 79 9.69 -6.65 -14.75
C ALA A 79 9.00 -7.48 -13.66
N ASP A 80 9.67 -8.52 -13.14
CA ASP A 80 9.15 -9.35 -12.05
C ASP A 80 8.72 -8.51 -10.83
N PHE A 81 9.55 -7.55 -10.43
CA PHE A 81 9.25 -6.63 -9.33
C PHE A 81 8.03 -5.75 -9.63
N ALA A 82 7.90 -5.21 -10.85
CA ALA A 82 6.79 -4.35 -11.22
C ALA A 82 5.46 -5.11 -11.38
N HIS A 83 5.49 -6.32 -11.98
CA HIS A 83 4.32 -7.19 -12.08
C HIS A 83 3.86 -7.66 -10.69
N ALA A 84 4.79 -7.93 -9.76
CA ALA A 84 4.48 -8.21 -8.35
C ALA A 84 3.87 -7.01 -7.59
N LEU A 85 4.10 -5.78 -8.06
CA LEU A 85 3.42 -4.56 -7.58
C LEU A 85 2.08 -4.28 -8.29
N GLY A 86 1.69 -5.09 -9.27
CA GLY A 86 0.43 -4.96 -10.01
C GLY A 86 0.52 -4.21 -11.35
N LEU A 87 1.71 -4.02 -11.91
CA LEU A 87 1.85 -3.55 -13.30
C LEU A 87 1.30 -4.60 -14.29
N PRO A 88 0.56 -4.23 -15.35
CA PRO A 88 0.07 -5.18 -16.35
C PRO A 88 1.19 -5.88 -17.11
N THR A 89 0.98 -7.14 -17.49
CA THR A 89 1.95 -8.00 -18.20
C THR A 89 2.27 -7.55 -19.62
N GLU A 90 1.44 -6.67 -20.19
CA GLU A 90 1.65 -6.03 -21.49
C GLU A 90 2.75 -4.95 -21.44
N ILE A 91 3.19 -4.54 -20.24
CA ILE A 91 4.26 -3.57 -20.03
C ILE A 91 5.49 -4.29 -19.49
N GLY A 92 6.61 -4.18 -20.21
CA GLY A 92 7.91 -4.74 -19.84
C GLY A 92 9.01 -3.68 -19.79
N PHE A 93 10.19 -4.08 -19.33
CA PHE A 93 11.41 -3.26 -19.37
C PHE A 93 12.32 -3.77 -20.49
N HIS A 94 13.02 -2.84 -21.15
CA HIS A 94 13.95 -3.13 -22.24
C HIS A 94 15.19 -2.25 -22.11
N ASP A 95 16.36 -2.81 -22.40
CA ASP A 95 17.62 -2.08 -22.38
C ASP A 95 17.73 -1.10 -23.55
N ILE A 96 18.34 0.06 -23.30
CA ILE A 96 18.64 1.08 -24.32
C ILE A 96 20.14 0.98 -24.63
N PHE A 97 20.49 0.33 -25.74
CA PHE A 97 21.89 0.10 -26.14
C PHE A 97 22.66 1.37 -26.53
N GLY A 98 21.95 2.46 -26.85
CA GLY A 98 22.53 3.76 -27.14
C GLY A 98 21.48 4.77 -27.63
N PHE A 99 21.90 6.01 -27.85
CA PHE A 99 21.02 7.11 -28.28
C PHE A 99 21.07 7.39 -29.80
N GLU A 100 21.81 6.60 -30.55
CA GLU A 100 21.84 6.68 -32.02
C GLU A 100 20.53 6.12 -32.61
N PRO A 101 20.03 6.65 -33.75
CA PRO A 101 18.72 6.28 -34.30
C PRO A 101 18.54 4.77 -34.52
N ASP A 102 19.57 4.08 -35.04
CA ASP A 102 19.52 2.65 -35.33
C ASP A 102 19.45 1.78 -34.06
N LEU A 103 20.00 2.26 -32.94
CA LEU A 103 19.92 1.59 -31.63
C LEU A 103 18.60 1.89 -30.93
N LEU A 104 18.09 3.12 -31.04
CA LEU A 104 16.77 3.49 -30.52
C LEU A 104 15.64 2.79 -31.27
N ALA A 105 15.82 2.46 -32.55
CA ALA A 105 14.87 1.66 -33.34
C ALA A 105 14.67 0.23 -32.81
N MET A 106 15.56 -0.27 -31.93
CA MET A 106 15.39 -1.56 -31.25
C MET A 106 14.43 -1.48 -30.05
N VAL A 107 14.11 -0.28 -29.53
CA VAL A 107 13.30 -0.08 -28.33
C VAL A 107 11.80 -0.14 -28.69
N PRO A 108 11.01 -1.07 -28.12
CA PRO A 108 9.60 -1.22 -28.44
C PRO A 108 8.77 0.05 -28.19
N GLN A 109 7.80 0.28 -29.08
CA GLN A 109 6.90 1.44 -29.04
C GLN A 109 5.46 1.03 -28.74
N PRO A 110 4.70 1.81 -27.94
CA PRO A 110 5.09 3.09 -27.35
C PRO A 110 5.96 2.97 -26.08
N THR A 111 7.05 3.72 -26.01
CA THR A 111 7.86 3.85 -24.79
C THR A 111 7.18 4.77 -23.77
N HIS A 112 6.95 4.29 -22.54
CA HIS A 112 6.18 5.02 -21.52
C HIS A 112 7.04 5.85 -20.55
N ALA A 113 8.25 5.38 -20.23
CA ALA A 113 9.18 6.02 -19.31
C ALA A 113 10.61 5.53 -19.60
N ILE A 114 11.62 6.26 -19.09
CA ILE A 114 13.03 5.87 -19.12
C ILE A 114 13.57 5.93 -17.69
N LEU A 115 14.28 4.88 -17.27
CA LEU A 115 14.95 4.83 -15.97
C LEU A 115 16.46 4.82 -16.22
N LEU A 116 17.16 5.81 -15.67
CA LEU A 116 18.61 5.97 -15.85
C LEU A 116 19.34 5.65 -14.54
N LEU A 117 20.09 4.55 -14.52
CA LEU A 117 21.10 4.30 -13.50
C LEU A 117 22.40 5.03 -13.89
N PHE A 118 22.89 5.90 -13.01
CA PHE A 118 24.17 6.59 -13.19
C PHE A 118 24.95 6.65 -11.86
N PRO A 119 26.29 6.72 -11.88
CA PRO A 119 27.09 6.85 -10.67
C PRO A 119 26.93 8.25 -10.07
N ILE A 120 26.56 8.31 -8.78
CA ILE A 120 26.55 9.56 -8.02
C ILE A 120 28.00 9.91 -7.68
N THR A 121 28.44 11.07 -8.17
CA THR A 121 29.80 11.62 -8.02
C THR A 121 29.74 13.02 -7.44
N GLU A 122 30.87 13.54 -6.92
CA GLU A 122 30.96 14.93 -6.47
C GLU A 122 30.59 15.93 -7.57
N ALA A 123 30.95 15.63 -8.83
CA ALA A 123 30.60 16.45 -9.99
C ALA A 123 29.09 16.45 -10.28
N SER A 124 28.42 15.30 -10.25
CA SER A 124 26.98 15.23 -10.45
C SER A 124 26.20 15.86 -9.29
N GLU A 125 26.67 15.70 -8.06
CA GLU A 125 26.05 16.32 -6.88
C GLU A 125 26.24 17.84 -6.87
N LYS A 126 27.40 18.34 -7.29
CA LYS A 126 27.64 19.78 -7.50
C LYS A 126 26.67 20.32 -8.55
N ALA A 127 26.58 19.70 -9.72
CA ALA A 127 25.65 20.12 -10.78
C ALA A 127 24.18 20.09 -10.30
N ARG A 128 23.79 19.04 -9.56
CA ARG A 128 22.45 18.93 -8.94
C ARG A 128 22.17 20.09 -7.98
N LEU A 129 23.15 20.51 -7.19
CA LEU A 129 23.03 21.65 -6.27
C LEU A 129 23.00 22.99 -7.02
N GLU A 130 23.81 23.18 -8.06
CA GLU A 130 23.81 24.39 -8.90
C GLU A 130 22.46 24.57 -9.61
N HIS A 131 21.94 23.51 -10.25
CA HIS A 131 20.61 23.49 -10.86
C HIS A 131 19.46 23.68 -9.84
N ALA A 132 19.59 23.16 -8.63
CA ALA A 132 18.64 23.43 -7.56
C ALA A 132 18.68 24.90 -7.12
N SER A 133 19.87 25.47 -6.91
CA SER A 133 20.04 26.87 -6.46
C SER A 133 19.60 27.92 -7.49
N THR A 134 19.50 27.55 -8.76
CA THR A 134 19.01 28.41 -9.85
C THR A 134 17.49 28.30 -10.03
N ARG A 135 16.85 27.27 -9.45
CA ARG A 135 15.40 27.19 -9.31
C ARG A 135 15.02 27.87 -8.00
N ASN A 136 14.81 29.19 -8.06
CA ASN A 136 14.18 29.90 -6.95
C ASN A 136 12.88 29.18 -6.55
N ASP A 137 12.61 29.09 -5.24
CA ASP A 137 11.31 28.65 -4.71
C ASP A 137 10.20 29.73 -4.89
N ASP A 138 10.35 30.62 -5.89
CA ASP A 138 9.33 31.58 -6.29
C ASP A 138 8.14 30.83 -6.91
N ASP A 139 6.90 31.18 -6.56
CA ASP A 139 5.70 30.40 -6.91
C ASP A 139 5.54 30.11 -8.41
N ALA A 140 6.08 30.97 -9.28
CA ALA A 140 6.12 30.79 -10.74
C ALA A 140 6.85 29.50 -11.19
N ALA A 141 7.74 28.93 -10.38
CA ALA A 141 8.37 27.64 -10.67
C ALA A 141 7.43 26.43 -10.39
N SER A 142 6.36 26.63 -9.62
CA SER A 142 5.35 25.59 -9.36
C SER A 142 4.36 25.44 -10.53
N ASP A 143 3.97 26.55 -11.18
CA ASP A 143 3.14 26.57 -12.40
C ASP A 143 3.79 25.83 -13.59
N LEU A 144 5.11 25.61 -13.56
CA LEU A 144 5.82 24.81 -14.57
C LEU A 144 5.66 23.28 -14.38
N VAL A 145 5.12 22.82 -13.26
CA VAL A 145 4.87 21.39 -12.98
C VAL A 145 3.39 21.10 -13.19
N SER A 146 3.05 20.31 -14.21
CA SER A 146 1.65 20.00 -14.48
C SER A 146 1.02 19.20 -13.32
N PRO A 147 -0.25 19.46 -12.95
CA PRO A 147 -0.87 18.90 -11.74
C PRO A 147 -1.11 17.38 -11.78
N GLY A 148 -0.81 16.72 -12.92
CA GLY A 148 -0.80 15.26 -13.05
C GLY A 148 0.54 14.61 -12.69
N VAL A 149 1.61 15.37 -12.44
CA VAL A 149 2.93 14.84 -12.05
C VAL A 149 2.89 14.35 -10.61
N TRP A 150 3.05 13.04 -10.42
CA TRP A 150 3.29 12.46 -9.10
C TRP A 150 4.79 12.48 -8.76
N PHE A 151 5.13 12.95 -7.56
CA PHE A 151 6.50 13.00 -7.05
C PHE A 151 6.55 12.64 -5.57
N THR A 152 7.63 12.00 -5.14
CA THR A 152 7.89 11.66 -3.73
C THR A 152 9.38 11.81 -3.41
N ARG A 153 9.71 12.15 -2.16
CA ARG A 153 11.11 12.27 -1.72
C ARG A 153 11.62 10.94 -1.17
N GLN A 154 12.78 10.49 -1.67
CA GLN A 154 13.48 9.37 -1.07
C GLN A 154 13.96 9.75 0.34
N THR A 155 13.50 9.00 1.34
CA THR A 155 13.86 9.18 2.77
C THR A 155 14.37 7.88 3.40
N ILE A 156 14.51 6.82 2.60
CA ILE A 156 14.96 5.49 3.02
C ILE A 156 16.33 5.23 2.37
N ASP A 157 17.33 4.96 3.20
CA ASP A 157 18.68 4.65 2.78
C ASP A 157 18.79 3.27 2.11
N ARG A 158 19.72 3.16 1.17
CA ARG A 158 20.18 1.87 0.66
C ARG A 158 21.18 1.25 1.64
N LYS A 159 21.24 -0.08 1.68
CA LYS A 159 22.33 -0.82 2.31
C LYS A 159 23.57 -0.70 1.43
N SER A 160 24.66 -0.19 2.02
CA SER A 160 26.03 -0.30 1.52
C SER A 160 26.70 -1.57 2.07
#